data_AF-A0A2T4D378-F1
#
_entry.id   AF-A0A2T4D378-F1
#
_cell.length_a   1.000
_cell.length_b   1.000
_cell.length_c   1.000
_cell.angle_alpha   90.00
_cell.angle_beta   90.00
_cell.angle_gamma   90.00
#
_symmetry.space_group_name_H-M   'P 1'
#
loop_
_entity.id
_entity.type
_entity.pdbx_description
1 polymer ?
#
loop_
_entity_poly.entity_id
_entity_poly.type
_entity_poly.pdbx_seq_one_letter_code
_entity_poly.pdbx_strand_id
1 'polypeptide(L)'
;RRLLSGRSQRIIVIVPDSLTHQWIIELQRRFALRFSLFDEERCEQAALDGGDVFASEQLVLIPQSLLRHPTWGPQLTAVNWDLLVFDEAHQLHPEQPQFALMRELCQVTAGVLLLTATPEQAGAEAHFARLQLLDPERFYDHQAFVAEQQRYHELAPLVGALADAAGDTNPLNATQTDALAEFLQRSLSTDVLSDPASRQALLDELLDMHGTGRVMFRNARVLVGGFPERHLVPHELDDEAAVIDWLQQLLKQHRPDKFILICKSTAGALDLAEQLRIRFGLHAAVFHEGLSVLERDRAAAFFASPE
;
A
#
# COMPACT_ATOMS: atom_id res chain seq x y z
N ARG A 1 15.72 -5.43 -11.69
CA ARG A 1 16.80 -4.60 -12.31
C ARG A 1 17.97 -4.34 -11.36
N ARG A 2 17.78 -3.79 -10.14
CA ARG A 2 18.89 -3.49 -9.20
C ARG A 2 19.79 -4.71 -8.93
N LEU A 3 19.20 -5.86 -8.60
CA LEU A 3 19.91 -7.15 -8.47
C LEU A 3 20.68 -7.54 -9.74
N LEU A 4 20.01 -7.55 -10.89
CA LEU A 4 20.63 -7.89 -12.18
C LEU A 4 21.80 -6.96 -12.55
N SER A 5 21.74 -5.69 -12.15
CA SER A 5 22.80 -4.70 -12.37
C SER A 5 23.88 -4.69 -11.28
N GLY A 6 23.77 -5.53 -10.24
CA GLY A 6 24.68 -5.54 -9.09
C GLY A 6 24.61 -4.31 -8.17
N ARG A 7 23.64 -3.42 -8.36
CA ARG A 7 23.44 -2.18 -7.55
C ARG A 7 22.84 -2.44 -6.17
N SER A 8 22.27 -3.62 -5.99
CA SER A 8 21.84 -4.14 -4.70
C SER A 8 22.19 -5.62 -4.73
N GLN A 9 22.77 -6.11 -3.65
CA GLN A 9 23.09 -7.52 -3.41
C GLN A 9 22.28 -8.02 -2.23
N ARG A 10 22.13 -7.17 -1.21
CA ARG A 10 21.51 -7.52 0.05
C ARG A 10 20.21 -6.77 0.27
N ILE A 11 19.11 -7.50 0.36
CA ILE A 11 17.75 -6.95 0.39
C ILE A 11 16.99 -7.53 1.56
N ILE A 12 16.33 -6.65 2.33
CA ILE A 12 15.36 -7.03 3.36
C ILE A 12 13.94 -6.65 2.93
N VAL A 13 13.02 -7.58 3.09
CA VAL A 13 11.58 -7.39 2.86
C VAL A 13 10.86 -7.65 4.18
N ILE A 14 10.13 -6.64 4.67
CA ILE A 14 9.40 -6.67 5.93
C ILE A 14 7.92 -6.61 5.59
N VAL A 15 7.17 -7.63 5.99
CA VAL A 15 5.76 -7.81 5.58
C VAL A 15 4.88 -8.19 6.77
N PRO A 16 3.57 -7.90 6.75
CA PRO A 16 2.65 -8.41 7.75
C PRO A 16 2.79 -9.93 7.88
N ASP A 17 2.72 -10.46 9.11
CA ASP A 17 2.85 -11.89 9.41
C ASP A 17 1.96 -12.76 8.50
N SER A 18 0.74 -12.27 8.26
CA SER A 18 -0.28 -12.84 7.38
C SER A 18 0.12 -12.99 5.91
N LEU A 19 1.04 -12.16 5.41
CA LEU A 19 1.41 -12.06 4.00
C LEU A 19 2.78 -12.67 3.70
N THR A 20 3.53 -13.08 4.73
CA THR A 20 4.87 -13.68 4.65
C THR A 20 5.04 -14.69 3.52
N HIS A 21 4.18 -15.72 3.49
CA HIS A 21 4.30 -16.80 2.51
C HIS A 21 3.85 -16.38 1.11
N GLN A 22 2.81 -15.53 1.02
CA GLN A 22 2.37 -14.97 -0.25
C GLN A 22 3.52 -14.20 -0.90
N TRP A 23 4.24 -13.37 -0.15
CA TRP A 23 5.39 -12.64 -0.65
C TRP A 23 6.52 -13.57 -1.14
N ILE A 24 6.86 -14.62 -0.38
CA ILE A 24 7.88 -15.61 -0.81
C ILE A 24 7.48 -16.25 -2.14
N ILE A 25 6.22 -16.71 -2.23
CA ILE A 25 5.70 -17.36 -3.44
C ILE A 25 5.71 -16.40 -4.61
N GLU A 26 5.24 -15.17 -4.43
CA GLU A 26 5.14 -14.17 -5.50
C GLU A 26 6.52 -13.69 -5.97
N LEU A 27 7.46 -13.46 -5.05
CA LEU A 27 8.85 -13.12 -5.36
C LEU A 27 9.53 -14.24 -6.15
N GLN A 28 9.28 -15.49 -5.80
CA GLN A 28 9.82 -16.64 -6.53
C GLN A 28 9.14 -16.83 -7.89
N ARG A 29 7.80 -16.78 -7.96
CA ARG A 29 7.06 -17.08 -9.19
C ARG A 29 7.14 -15.96 -10.23
N ARG A 30 7.01 -14.70 -9.83
CA ARG A 30 6.99 -13.56 -10.76
C ARG A 30 8.38 -13.04 -11.08
N PHE A 31 9.31 -13.13 -10.13
CA PHE A 31 10.63 -12.51 -10.26
C PHE A 31 11.80 -13.49 -10.21
N ALA A 32 11.54 -14.79 -10.00
CA ALA A 32 12.57 -15.82 -9.81
C ALA A 32 13.56 -15.50 -8.66
N LEU A 33 13.11 -14.75 -7.65
CA LEU A 33 13.90 -14.39 -6.48
C LEU A 33 13.55 -15.32 -5.32
N ARG A 34 14.58 -15.95 -4.73
CA ARG A 34 14.42 -16.82 -3.57
C ARG A 34 14.81 -16.06 -2.31
N PHE A 35 13.80 -15.62 -1.56
CA PHE A 35 13.99 -15.01 -0.25
C PHE A 35 13.96 -16.08 0.83
N SER A 36 14.87 -15.97 1.79
CA SER A 36 14.91 -16.80 2.99
C SER A 36 14.05 -16.14 4.07
N LEU A 37 13.06 -16.88 4.57
CA LEU A 37 12.21 -16.43 5.68
C LEU A 37 13.00 -16.52 6.99
N PHE A 38 13.04 -15.43 7.75
CA PHE A 38 13.55 -15.39 9.12
C PHE A 38 12.39 -15.07 10.06
N ASP A 39 11.81 -16.13 10.64
CA ASP A 39 10.95 -16.05 11.82
C ASP A 39 11.77 -16.26 13.10
N GLU A 40 11.12 -16.30 14.26
CA GLU A 40 11.78 -16.46 15.55
C GLU A 40 12.58 -17.78 15.64
N GLU A 41 11.97 -18.90 15.23
CA GLU A 41 12.62 -20.22 15.25
C GLU A 41 13.87 -20.25 14.35
N ARG A 42 13.77 -19.68 13.13
CA ARG A 42 14.91 -19.57 12.23
C ARG A 42 16.03 -18.69 12.81
N CYS A 43 15.67 -17.59 13.47
CA CYS A 43 16.66 -16.72 14.11
C CYS A 43 17.40 -17.44 15.24
N GLU A 44 16.68 -18.17 16.09
CA GLU A 44 17.26 -18.97 17.17
C GLU A 44 18.23 -20.03 16.64
N GLN A 45 17.83 -20.77 15.61
CA GLN A 45 18.68 -21.78 14.98
C GLN A 45 19.96 -21.16 14.40
N ALA A 46 19.84 -20.06 13.64
CA ALA A 46 21.00 -19.37 13.07
C ALA A 46 21.92 -18.79 14.15
N ALA A 47 21.38 -18.37 15.30
CA ALA A 47 22.18 -17.89 16.42
C ALA A 47 23.01 -19.01 17.07
N LEU A 48 22.52 -20.26 17.06
CA LEU A 48 23.26 -21.43 17.56
C LEU A 48 24.43 -21.80 16.65
N ASP A 49 24.28 -21.64 15.32
CA ASP A 49 25.33 -21.90 14.34
C ASP A 49 26.50 -20.90 14.43
N GLY A 50 26.27 -19.76 15.12
CA GLY A 50 27.25 -18.71 15.36
C GLY A 50 27.35 -17.69 14.22
N GLY A 51 27.72 -16.45 14.57
CA GLY A 51 27.81 -15.33 13.64
C GLY A 51 26.57 -14.44 13.63
N ASP A 52 26.52 -13.51 12.67
CA ASP A 52 25.43 -12.56 12.53
C ASP A 52 24.21 -13.23 11.86
N VAL A 53 23.14 -13.43 12.63
CA VAL A 53 21.92 -14.16 12.23
C VAL A 53 21.45 -13.76 10.84
N PHE A 54 21.19 -12.46 10.65
CA PHE A 54 20.67 -11.96 9.39
C PHE A 54 21.74 -11.90 8.30
N ALA A 55 23.04 -11.80 8.64
CA ALA A 55 24.12 -11.71 7.66
C ALA A 55 24.34 -13.00 6.86
N SER A 56 23.82 -14.13 7.35
CA SER A 56 23.93 -15.45 6.74
C SER A 56 23.33 -15.54 5.32
N GLU A 57 22.34 -14.71 5.01
CA GLU A 57 21.63 -14.73 3.72
C GLU A 57 21.59 -13.34 3.07
N GLN A 58 21.54 -13.30 1.73
CA GLN A 58 21.51 -12.03 0.99
C GLN A 58 20.09 -11.48 0.78
N LEU A 59 19.12 -12.36 0.57
CA LEU A 59 17.71 -12.01 0.34
C LEU A 59 16.90 -12.49 1.54
N VAL A 60 16.55 -11.57 2.43
CA VAL A 60 15.91 -11.88 3.70
C VAL A 60 14.50 -11.32 3.72
N LEU A 61 13.54 -12.15 4.13
CA LEU A 61 12.18 -11.76 4.38
C LEU A 61 11.86 -12.00 5.86
N ILE A 62 11.31 -11.01 6.54
CA ILE A 62 10.91 -11.11 7.96
C ILE A 62 9.44 -10.72 8.14
N PRO A 63 8.73 -11.34 9.08
CA PRO A 63 7.43 -10.84 9.53
C PRO A 63 7.63 -9.55 10.34
N GLN A 64 6.66 -8.63 10.25
CA GLN A 64 6.68 -7.37 11.01
C GLN A 64 6.74 -7.59 12.52
N SER A 65 6.18 -8.70 13.04
CA SER A 65 6.28 -9.06 14.46
C SER A 65 7.72 -9.11 14.97
N LEU A 66 8.68 -9.48 14.12
CA LEU A 66 10.10 -9.60 14.47
C LEU A 66 10.72 -8.24 14.84
N LEU A 67 10.19 -7.13 14.31
CA LEU A 67 10.62 -5.77 14.68
C LEU A 67 10.35 -5.45 16.15
N ARG A 68 9.36 -6.11 16.77
CA ARG A 68 9.03 -5.94 18.19
C ARG A 68 9.84 -6.88 19.08
N HIS A 69 10.56 -7.83 18.51
CA HIS A 69 11.31 -8.80 19.27
C HIS A 69 12.57 -8.14 19.88
N PRO A 70 12.78 -8.23 21.21
CA PRO A 70 13.84 -7.50 21.91
C PRO A 70 15.25 -7.89 21.48
N THR A 71 15.46 -9.16 21.12
CA THR A 71 16.77 -9.68 20.67
C THR A 71 17.01 -9.44 19.18
N TRP A 72 16.05 -9.81 18.32
CA TRP A 72 16.23 -9.86 16.88
C TRP A 72 16.03 -8.52 16.18
N GLY A 73 15.08 -7.71 16.62
CA GLY A 73 14.81 -6.39 16.02
C GLY A 73 16.07 -5.52 15.94
N PRO A 74 16.79 -5.28 17.06
CA PRO A 74 18.01 -4.48 17.05
C PRO A 74 19.15 -5.04 16.19
N GLN A 75 19.20 -6.35 15.93
CA GLN A 75 20.25 -6.94 15.09
C GLN A 75 20.06 -6.61 13.61
N LEU A 76 18.86 -6.22 13.18
CA LEU A 76 18.58 -5.84 11.78
C LEU A 76 19.38 -4.60 11.36
N THR A 77 19.66 -3.67 12.27
CA THR A 77 20.40 -2.43 12.01
C THR A 77 21.91 -2.63 12.01
N ALA A 78 22.41 -3.74 12.57
CA ALA A 78 23.83 -4.11 12.53
C ALA A 78 24.28 -4.57 11.14
N VAL A 79 23.33 -4.73 10.21
CA VAL A 79 23.53 -5.28 8.88
C VAL A 79 23.40 -4.18 7.83
N ASN A 80 24.33 -4.15 6.88
CA ASN A 80 24.29 -3.21 5.75
C ASN A 80 23.34 -3.73 4.66
N TRP A 81 22.12 -3.18 4.60
CA TRP A 81 21.16 -3.47 3.55
C TRP A 81 21.31 -2.48 2.38
N ASP A 82 21.24 -2.97 1.15
CA ASP A 82 21.24 -2.11 -0.05
C ASP A 82 19.83 -1.61 -0.39
N LEU A 83 18.82 -2.39 0.00
CA LEU A 83 17.41 -2.09 -0.20
C LEU A 83 16.59 -2.69 0.94
N LEU A 84 15.76 -1.84 1.54
CA LEU A 84 14.69 -2.23 2.42
C LEU A 84 13.35 -2.03 1.72
N VAL A 85 12.49 -3.03 1.83
CA VAL A 85 11.08 -2.97 1.41
C VAL A 85 10.21 -3.21 2.63
N PHE A 86 9.27 -2.31 2.89
CA PHE A 86 8.28 -2.47 3.96
C PHE A 86 6.88 -2.46 3.37
N ASP A 87 6.13 -3.55 3.55
CA ASP A 87 4.75 -3.68 3.11
C ASP A 87 3.76 -3.22 4.19
N GLU A 88 2.62 -2.70 3.75
CA GLU A 88 1.60 -2.09 4.61
C GLU A 88 2.15 -1.05 5.59
N ALA A 89 2.94 -0.11 5.08
CA ALA A 89 3.55 0.94 5.87
C ALA A 89 2.53 1.79 6.65
N HIS A 90 1.23 1.77 6.29
CA HIS A 90 0.19 2.43 7.09
C HIS A 90 0.08 1.88 8.52
N GLN A 91 0.53 0.64 8.78
CA GLN A 91 0.55 0.00 10.09
C GLN A 91 1.69 0.51 11.00
N LEU A 92 2.68 1.21 10.44
CA LEU A 92 3.72 1.87 11.21
C LEU A 92 3.18 3.16 11.82
N HIS A 93 3.02 3.16 13.14
CA HIS A 93 2.62 4.33 13.91
C HIS A 93 3.79 4.92 14.71
N PRO A 94 3.98 6.26 14.70
CA PRO A 94 5.11 6.91 15.38
C PRO A 94 5.22 6.65 16.88
N GLU A 95 4.09 6.36 17.53
CA GLU A 95 4.01 6.08 18.98
C GLU A 95 4.59 4.72 19.36
N GLN A 96 4.78 3.82 18.39
CA GLN A 96 5.19 2.45 18.63
C GLN A 96 6.72 2.31 18.62
N PRO A 97 7.30 1.44 19.48
CA PRO A 97 8.76 1.27 19.55
C PRO A 97 9.39 0.79 18.25
N GLN A 98 8.67 -0.05 17.47
CA GLN A 98 9.14 -0.50 16.16
C GLN A 98 9.34 0.65 15.16
N PHE A 99 8.68 1.80 15.35
CA PHE A 99 8.91 2.97 14.48
C PHE A 99 10.31 3.56 14.68
N ALA A 100 10.80 3.59 15.92
CA ALA A 100 12.16 4.06 16.21
C ALA A 100 13.21 3.14 15.59
N LEU A 101 13.03 1.82 15.72
CA LEU A 101 13.88 0.82 15.07
C LEU A 101 13.82 0.97 13.54
N MET A 102 12.63 1.16 12.98
CA MET A 102 12.44 1.37 11.55
C MET A 102 13.19 2.61 11.05
N ARG A 103 13.15 3.70 11.80
CA ARG A 103 13.90 4.93 11.50
C ARG A 103 15.40 4.70 11.49
N GLU A 104 15.94 4.00 12.48
CA GLU A 104 17.36 3.62 12.50
C GLU A 104 17.72 2.76 11.30
N LEU A 105 16.88 1.76 10.99
CA LEU A 105 17.08 0.87 9.85
C LEU A 105 17.06 1.63 8.51
N CYS A 106 16.13 2.58 8.33
CA CYS A 106 16.08 3.44 7.14
C CYS A 106 17.34 4.32 7.03
N GLN A 107 17.86 4.85 8.13
CA GLN A 107 19.06 5.70 8.13
C GLN A 107 20.33 4.96 7.70
N VAL A 108 20.45 3.67 8.06
CA VAL A 108 21.60 2.84 7.69
C VAL A 108 21.43 2.14 6.34
N THR A 109 20.26 2.24 5.71
CA THR A 109 19.95 1.56 4.45
C THR A 109 19.94 2.53 3.27
N ALA A 110 20.70 2.22 2.22
CA ALA A 110 20.85 3.13 1.07
C ALA A 110 19.57 3.31 0.21
N GLY A 111 18.67 2.33 0.20
CA GLY A 111 17.42 2.38 -0.55
C GLY A 111 16.25 1.94 0.30
N VAL A 112 15.19 2.74 0.35
CA VAL A 112 13.99 2.43 1.13
C VAL A 112 12.77 2.47 0.21
N LEU A 113 11.93 1.44 0.28
CA LEU A 113 10.65 1.35 -0.40
C LEU A 113 9.55 1.05 0.61
N LEU A 114 8.66 2.02 0.83
CA LEU A 114 7.47 1.84 1.66
C LEU A 114 6.25 1.62 0.75
N LEU A 115 5.57 0.49 0.92
CA LEU A 115 4.35 0.14 0.18
C LEU A 115 3.15 0.38 1.10
N THR A 116 2.13 1.07 0.61
CA THR A 116 0.89 1.28 1.36
C THR A 116 -0.27 1.57 0.44
N ALA A 117 -1.41 0.93 0.69
CA ALA A 117 -2.66 1.19 -0.03
C ALA A 117 -3.43 2.40 0.52
N THR A 118 -3.18 2.81 1.77
CA THR A 118 -4.01 3.77 2.52
C THR A 118 -3.15 4.76 3.33
N PRO A 119 -2.29 5.56 2.68
CA PRO A 119 -1.30 6.38 3.37
C PRO A 119 -1.90 7.41 4.35
N GLU A 120 -3.10 7.92 4.09
CA GLU A 120 -3.73 9.01 4.85
C GLU A 120 -4.75 8.53 5.92
N GLN A 121 -5.24 7.29 5.86
CA GLN A 121 -6.31 6.82 6.78
C GLN A 121 -5.82 6.72 8.24
N ALA A 122 -4.52 6.58 8.46
CA ALA A 122 -3.89 6.58 9.78
C ALA A 122 -3.66 8.00 10.34
N GLY A 123 -4.12 9.05 9.65
CA GLY A 123 -3.93 10.45 10.04
C GLY A 123 -2.79 11.13 9.30
N ALA A 124 -2.92 12.45 9.05
CA ALA A 124 -1.94 13.25 8.32
C ALA A 124 -0.56 13.27 9.02
N GLU A 125 -0.54 13.34 10.34
CA GLU A 125 0.69 13.32 11.13
C GLU A 125 1.43 11.99 11.04
N ALA A 126 0.71 10.86 11.12
CA ALA A 126 1.29 9.53 10.95
C ALA A 126 1.82 9.34 9.52
N HIS A 127 1.12 9.87 8.52
CA HIS A 127 1.62 9.87 7.14
C HIS A 127 2.91 10.67 7.02
N PHE A 128 2.93 11.89 7.55
CA PHE A 128 4.10 12.75 7.53
C PHE A 128 5.30 12.06 8.18
N ALA A 129 5.13 11.48 9.37
CA ALA A 129 6.19 10.75 10.05
C ALA A 129 6.77 9.61 9.20
N ARG A 130 5.94 8.88 8.44
CA ARG A 130 6.42 7.85 7.50
C ARG A 130 7.19 8.44 6.32
N LEU A 131 6.81 9.62 5.84
CA LEU A 131 7.59 10.33 4.82
C LEU A 131 8.96 10.75 5.38
N GLN A 132 9.05 11.09 6.67
CA GLN A 132 10.34 11.36 7.33
C GLN A 132 11.26 10.14 7.38
N LEU A 133 10.71 8.91 7.34
CA LEU A 133 11.52 7.69 7.23
C LEU A 133 12.21 7.58 5.86
N LEU A 134 11.64 8.19 4.82
CA LEU A 134 12.19 8.19 3.46
C LEU A 134 13.21 9.31 3.27
N ASP A 135 12.85 10.53 3.69
CA ASP A 135 13.68 11.71 3.52
C ASP A 135 13.45 12.72 4.68
N PRO A 136 14.19 12.60 5.79
CA PRO A 136 14.01 13.48 6.94
C PRO A 136 14.42 14.93 6.65
N GLU A 137 15.29 15.17 5.66
CA GLU A 137 15.71 16.51 5.27
C GLU A 137 14.63 17.23 4.46
N ARG A 138 13.92 16.50 3.57
CA ARG A 138 12.77 17.05 2.85
C ARG A 138 11.56 17.23 3.75
N PHE A 139 11.27 16.25 4.59
CA PHE A 139 10.11 16.25 5.49
C PHE A 139 10.50 16.68 6.90
N TYR A 140 11.03 17.91 7.03
CA TYR A 140 11.58 18.41 8.29
C TYR A 140 10.54 19.06 9.22
N ASP A 141 9.50 19.69 8.66
CA ASP A 141 8.48 20.42 9.41
C ASP A 141 7.07 20.07 8.91
N HIS A 142 6.20 19.68 9.85
CA HIS A 142 4.84 19.25 9.54
C HIS A 142 3.97 20.42 9.04
N GLN A 143 4.11 21.61 9.61
CA GLN A 143 3.30 22.77 9.21
C GLN A 143 3.67 23.24 7.80
N ALA A 144 4.96 23.28 7.48
CA ALA A 144 5.47 23.57 6.15
C ALA A 144 4.94 22.55 5.13
N PHE A 145 4.95 21.26 5.48
CA PHE A 145 4.38 20.20 4.64
C PHE A 145 2.88 20.41 4.41
N VAL A 146 2.08 20.66 5.45
CA VAL A 146 0.65 20.91 5.31
C VAL A 146 0.37 22.13 4.43
N ALA A 147 1.12 23.22 4.62
CA ALA A 147 1.00 24.42 3.79
C ALA A 147 1.41 24.18 2.32
N GLU A 148 2.42 23.33 2.07
CA GLU A 148 2.78 22.89 0.72
C GLU A 148 1.69 22.04 0.08
N GLN A 149 1.11 21.08 0.82
CA GLN A 149 0.02 20.22 0.33
C GLN A 149 -1.24 21.03 0.01
N GLN A 150 -1.60 22.01 0.83
CA GLN A 150 -2.74 22.91 0.56
C GLN A 150 -2.54 23.69 -0.74
N ARG A 151 -1.36 24.30 -0.91
CA ARG A 151 -1.00 24.99 -2.15
C ARG A 151 -1.09 24.08 -3.37
N TYR A 152 -0.68 22.82 -3.24
CA TYR A 152 -0.85 21.86 -4.34
C TYR A 152 -2.31 21.50 -4.61
N HIS A 153 -3.11 21.32 -3.56
CA HIS A 153 -4.53 21.00 -3.71
C HIS A 153 -5.26 22.06 -4.54
N GLU A 154 -4.91 23.33 -4.36
CA GLU A 154 -5.43 24.45 -5.16
C GLU A 154 -4.92 24.42 -6.62
N LEU A 155 -3.69 23.98 -6.85
CA LEU A 155 -3.10 23.85 -8.19
C LEU A 155 -3.59 22.63 -8.99
N ALA A 156 -3.82 21.51 -8.34
CA ALA A 156 -4.18 20.24 -8.98
C ALA A 156 -5.31 20.36 -10.02
N PRO A 157 -6.43 21.07 -9.77
CA PRO A 157 -7.47 21.25 -10.80
C PRO A 157 -6.98 22.09 -12.00
N LEU A 158 -6.07 23.04 -11.80
CA LEU A 158 -5.49 23.85 -12.87
C LEU A 158 -4.58 23.00 -13.75
N VAL A 159 -3.71 22.18 -13.14
CA VAL A 159 -2.85 21.22 -13.85
C VAL A 159 -3.68 20.21 -14.63
N GLY A 160 -4.75 19.68 -14.02
CA GLY A 160 -5.68 18.76 -14.68
C GLY A 160 -6.34 19.38 -15.91
N ALA A 161 -6.88 20.60 -15.78
CA ALA A 161 -7.47 21.32 -16.90
C ALA A 161 -6.46 21.60 -18.03
N LEU A 162 -5.20 21.92 -17.70
CA LEU A 162 -4.13 22.08 -18.69
C LEU A 162 -3.78 20.76 -19.41
N ALA A 163 -3.78 19.64 -18.70
CA ALA A 163 -3.46 18.33 -19.25
C ALA A 163 -4.60 17.79 -20.15
N ASP A 164 -5.86 18.00 -19.77
CA ASP A 164 -7.04 17.50 -20.48
C ASP A 164 -7.41 18.33 -21.72
N ALA A 165 -6.79 19.50 -21.89
CA ALA A 165 -7.02 20.43 -22.98
C ALA A 165 -6.45 19.97 -24.34
N ALA A 166 -6.87 18.80 -24.83
CA ALA A 166 -6.41 18.14 -26.05
C ALA A 166 -6.69 18.96 -27.34
N GLY A 167 -5.91 20.01 -27.55
CA GLY A 167 -6.03 20.94 -28.67
C GLY A 167 -6.90 22.18 -28.40
N ASP A 168 -7.33 22.40 -27.15
CA ASP A 168 -8.02 23.64 -26.77
C ASP A 168 -7.01 24.80 -26.72
N THR A 169 -7.35 25.91 -27.35
CA THR A 169 -6.57 27.15 -27.36
C THR A 169 -6.78 27.98 -26.09
N ASN A 170 -7.80 27.68 -25.29
CA ASN A 170 -8.10 28.37 -24.04
C ASN A 170 -8.40 27.38 -22.90
N PRO A 171 -7.38 26.63 -22.43
CA PRO A 171 -7.55 25.53 -21.48
C PRO A 171 -8.02 25.96 -20.09
N LEU A 172 -7.83 27.24 -19.75
CA LEU A 172 -8.16 27.83 -18.45
C LEU A 172 -9.04 29.06 -18.66
N ASN A 173 -9.96 29.32 -17.74
CA ASN A 173 -10.67 30.59 -17.70
C ASN A 173 -9.79 31.71 -17.12
N ALA A 174 -10.26 32.97 -17.17
CA ALA A 174 -9.49 34.12 -16.67
C ALA A 174 -9.10 33.97 -15.19
N THR A 175 -10.03 33.56 -14.34
CA THR A 175 -9.79 33.35 -12.91
C THR A 175 -8.73 32.26 -12.63
N GLN A 176 -8.78 31.17 -13.39
CA GLN A 176 -7.82 30.07 -13.31
C GLN A 176 -6.43 30.49 -13.82
N THR A 177 -6.38 31.32 -14.85
CA THR A 177 -5.14 31.87 -15.39
C THR A 177 -4.49 32.84 -14.40
N ASP A 178 -5.28 33.71 -13.77
CA ASP A 178 -4.82 34.63 -12.73
C ASP A 178 -4.29 33.86 -11.51
N ALA A 179 -5.01 32.84 -11.05
CA ALA A 179 -4.57 31.98 -9.94
C ALA A 179 -3.25 31.25 -10.25
N LEU A 180 -3.09 30.73 -11.47
CA LEU A 180 -1.84 30.08 -11.89
C LEU A 180 -0.68 31.08 -12.01
N ALA A 181 -0.95 32.30 -12.51
CA ALA A 181 0.04 33.37 -12.62
C ALA A 181 0.50 33.86 -11.23
N GLU A 182 -0.44 34.01 -10.29
CA GLU A 182 -0.16 34.32 -8.89
C GLU A 182 0.69 33.23 -8.24
N PHE A 183 0.33 31.96 -8.45
CA PHE A 183 1.10 30.83 -7.93
C PHE A 183 2.55 30.82 -8.45
N LEU A 184 2.72 30.97 -9.77
CA LEU A 184 4.05 30.98 -10.42
C LEU A 184 4.83 32.28 -10.18
N GLN A 185 4.19 33.28 -9.55
CA GLN A 185 4.71 34.63 -9.35
C GLN A 185 5.24 35.25 -10.66
N ARG A 186 4.59 34.95 -11.78
CA ARG A 186 4.96 35.45 -13.11
C ARG A 186 3.71 35.69 -13.94
N SER A 187 3.78 36.62 -14.88
CA SER A 187 2.71 36.79 -15.86
C SER A 187 2.68 35.60 -16.83
N LEU A 188 1.48 35.06 -17.07
CA LEU A 188 1.24 34.05 -18.10
C LEU A 188 0.60 34.73 -19.31
N SER A 189 1.23 34.60 -20.47
CA SER A 189 0.63 35.02 -21.74
C SER A 189 -0.31 33.95 -22.28
N THR A 190 -1.41 34.35 -22.90
CA THR A 190 -2.33 33.46 -23.61
C THR A 190 -1.64 32.57 -24.64
N ASP A 191 -0.56 33.06 -25.26
CA ASP A 191 0.23 32.32 -26.24
C ASP A 191 0.84 31.04 -25.65
N VAL A 192 1.29 31.08 -24.39
CA VAL A 192 1.90 29.93 -23.69
C VAL A 192 0.86 28.85 -23.39
N LEU A 193 -0.38 29.24 -23.10
CA LEU A 193 -1.47 28.31 -22.79
C LEU A 193 -2.09 27.70 -24.06
N SER A 194 -2.06 28.44 -25.16
CA SER A 194 -2.63 28.04 -26.45
C SER A 194 -1.69 27.17 -27.28
N ASP A 195 -0.37 27.38 -27.19
CA ASP A 195 0.64 26.59 -27.89
C ASP A 195 0.86 25.24 -27.17
N PRO A 196 0.62 24.08 -27.84
CA PRO A 196 0.76 22.77 -27.20
C PRO A 196 2.16 22.49 -26.64
N ALA A 197 3.22 22.96 -27.30
CA ALA A 197 4.59 22.72 -26.85
C ALA A 197 4.92 23.53 -25.60
N SER A 198 4.56 24.82 -25.59
CA SER A 198 4.72 25.71 -24.44
C SER A 198 3.87 25.26 -23.25
N ARG A 199 2.64 24.80 -23.49
CA ARG A 199 1.78 24.22 -22.45
C ARG A 199 2.37 22.95 -21.87
N GLN A 200 2.92 22.05 -22.70
CA GLN A 200 3.58 20.84 -22.19
C GLN A 200 4.80 21.20 -21.34
N ALA A 201 5.62 22.16 -21.76
CA ALA A 201 6.76 22.62 -20.97
C ALA A 201 6.34 23.21 -19.62
N LEU A 202 5.23 23.95 -19.58
CA LEU A 202 4.65 24.48 -18.34
C LEU A 202 4.13 23.34 -17.43
N LEU A 203 3.48 22.33 -18.00
CA LEU A 203 3.05 21.14 -17.26
C LEU A 203 4.25 20.41 -16.65
N ASP A 204 5.32 20.22 -17.42
CA ASP A 204 6.54 19.58 -16.93
C ASP A 204 7.18 20.40 -15.80
N GLU A 205 7.22 21.73 -15.91
CA GLU A 205 7.70 22.63 -14.84
C GLU A 205 6.83 22.51 -13.57
N LEU A 206 5.50 22.51 -13.72
CA LEU A 206 4.56 22.35 -12.60
C LEU A 206 4.74 20.99 -11.91
N LEU A 207 4.90 19.92 -12.69
CA LEU A 207 5.19 18.58 -12.17
C LEU A 207 6.54 18.51 -11.44
N ASP A 208 7.56 19.19 -11.95
CA ASP A 208 8.89 19.23 -11.34
C ASP A 208 8.93 19.98 -10.00
N MET A 209 8.05 20.97 -9.82
CA MET A 209 7.89 21.65 -8.53
C MET A 209 7.26 20.76 -7.45
N HIS A 210 6.64 19.64 -7.82
CA HIS A 210 6.09 18.68 -6.84
C HIS A 210 7.18 17.80 -6.23
N GLY A 211 7.76 18.26 -5.12
CA GLY A 211 8.76 17.51 -4.37
C GLY A 211 8.27 16.16 -3.84
N THR A 212 6.98 16.03 -3.49
CA THR A 212 6.41 14.76 -3.01
C THR A 212 6.29 13.72 -4.12
N GLY A 213 6.01 14.12 -5.37
CA GLY A 213 5.84 13.20 -6.50
C GLY A 213 7.13 12.47 -6.92
N ARG A 214 8.30 13.00 -6.51
CA ARG A 214 9.61 12.37 -6.75
C ARG A 214 9.96 11.28 -5.72
N VAL A 215 9.32 11.32 -4.55
CA VAL A 215 9.55 10.38 -3.43
C VAL A 215 8.37 9.42 -3.24
N MET A 216 7.17 9.86 -3.59
CA MET A 216 5.93 9.11 -3.44
C MET A 216 5.24 8.97 -4.81
N PHE A 217 5.02 7.72 -5.22
CA PHE A 217 4.22 7.39 -6.39
C PHE A 217 2.84 6.93 -5.95
N ARG A 218 1.81 7.73 -6.24
CA ARG A 218 0.42 7.38 -5.97
C ARG A 218 -0.36 7.25 -7.27
N ASN A 219 -0.77 6.04 -7.60
CA ASN A 219 -1.65 5.79 -8.74
C ASN A 219 -3.10 5.85 -8.26
N ALA A 220 -3.85 6.86 -8.71
CA ALA A 220 -5.29 6.94 -8.48
C ALA A 220 -6.05 6.14 -9.55
N ARG A 221 -7.13 5.45 -9.16
CA ARG A 221 -8.00 4.70 -10.10
C ARG A 221 -8.64 5.58 -11.17
N VAL A 222 -8.77 6.89 -10.93
CA VAL A 222 -9.25 7.86 -11.93
C VAL A 222 -8.23 8.04 -13.06
N LEU A 223 -6.93 7.96 -12.75
CA LEU A 223 -5.83 8.12 -13.70
C LEU A 223 -5.45 6.80 -14.37
N VAL A 224 -5.65 5.68 -13.68
CA VAL A 224 -5.39 4.33 -14.19
C VAL A 224 -6.72 3.72 -14.63
N GLY A 225 -7.03 3.71 -15.93
CA GLY A 225 -8.22 3.06 -16.45
C GLY A 225 -8.21 1.53 -16.28
N GLY A 226 -9.29 0.85 -16.69
CA GLY A 226 -9.38 -0.62 -16.71
C GLY A 226 -9.93 -1.27 -15.44
N PHE A 227 -10.48 -0.47 -14.53
CA PHE A 227 -11.20 -0.97 -13.35
C PHE A 227 -12.67 -1.30 -13.67
N PRO A 228 -13.22 -2.40 -13.12
CA PRO A 228 -14.63 -2.72 -13.30
C PRO A 228 -15.54 -1.73 -12.57
N GLU A 229 -16.71 -1.48 -13.14
CA GLU A 229 -17.77 -0.70 -12.49
C GLU A 229 -18.34 -1.46 -11.29
N ARG A 230 -18.86 -0.70 -10.31
CA ARG A 230 -19.51 -1.25 -9.12
C ARG A 230 -20.99 -0.88 -9.16
N HIS A 231 -21.86 -1.88 -9.18
CA HIS A 231 -23.31 -1.69 -9.13
C HIS A 231 -23.82 -2.01 -7.73
N LEU A 232 -24.38 -1.01 -7.06
CA LEU A 232 -25.03 -1.21 -5.76
C LEU A 232 -26.43 -1.78 -5.99
N VAL A 233 -26.71 -2.92 -5.36
CA VAL A 233 -28.06 -3.50 -5.29
C VAL A 233 -28.49 -3.47 -3.83
N PRO A 234 -29.25 -2.45 -3.40
CA PRO A 234 -29.71 -2.36 -2.02
C PRO A 234 -30.86 -3.33 -1.77
N HIS A 235 -30.86 -3.96 -0.59
CA HIS A 235 -31.94 -4.80 -0.11
C HIS A 235 -32.35 -4.34 1.29
N GLU A 236 -33.60 -3.90 1.44
CA GLU A 236 -34.18 -3.60 2.75
C GLU A 236 -34.60 -4.91 3.43
N LEU A 237 -34.30 -5.01 4.73
CA LEU A 237 -34.62 -6.15 5.56
C LEU A 237 -35.44 -5.67 6.76
N ASP A 238 -36.42 -6.48 7.16
CA ASP A 238 -37.32 -6.15 8.26
C ASP A 238 -36.59 -6.13 9.61
N ASP A 239 -35.61 -7.03 9.79
CA ASP A 239 -34.72 -7.09 10.94
C ASP A 239 -33.38 -7.79 10.60
N GLU A 240 -32.46 -7.82 11.57
CA GLU A 240 -31.15 -8.46 11.43
C GLU A 240 -31.25 -10.00 11.34
N ALA A 241 -32.33 -10.60 11.86
CA ALA A 241 -32.55 -12.05 11.80
C ALA A 241 -32.92 -12.50 10.37
N ALA A 242 -33.57 -11.64 9.60
CA ALA A 242 -33.94 -11.88 8.21
C ALA A 242 -32.74 -11.97 7.25
N VAL A 243 -31.55 -11.49 7.66
CA VAL A 243 -30.32 -11.51 6.84
C VAL A 243 -29.98 -12.93 6.38
N ILE A 244 -30.09 -13.91 7.27
CA ILE A 244 -29.71 -15.30 6.99
C ILE A 244 -30.64 -15.93 5.95
N ASP A 245 -31.94 -15.68 6.08
CA ASP A 245 -32.94 -16.23 5.17
C ASP A 245 -32.87 -15.53 3.80
N TRP A 246 -32.66 -14.21 3.76
CA TRP A 246 -32.39 -13.46 2.53
C TRP A 246 -31.13 -13.95 1.83
N LEU A 247 -30.03 -14.11 2.56
CA LEU A 247 -28.76 -14.56 2.01
C LEU A 247 -28.90 -15.96 1.41
N GLN A 248 -29.62 -16.86 2.08
CA GLN A 248 -29.89 -18.18 1.54
C GLN A 248 -30.65 -18.10 0.20
N GLN A 249 -31.68 -17.26 0.10
CA GLN A 249 -32.43 -17.09 -1.13
C GLN A 249 -31.55 -16.55 -2.25
N LEU A 250 -30.71 -15.56 -1.96
CA LEU A 250 -29.75 -14.99 -2.92
C LEU A 250 -28.78 -16.07 -3.44
N LEU A 251 -28.13 -16.80 -2.53
CA LEU A 251 -27.16 -17.85 -2.90
C LEU A 251 -27.82 -18.99 -3.68
N LYS A 252 -29.10 -19.30 -3.42
CA LYS A 252 -29.85 -20.30 -4.19
C LYS A 252 -30.18 -19.82 -5.60
N GLN A 253 -30.49 -18.55 -5.78
CA GLN A 253 -30.77 -17.97 -7.10
C GLN A 253 -29.50 -17.87 -7.96
N HIS A 254 -28.36 -17.66 -7.31
CA HIS A 254 -27.06 -17.42 -7.94
C HIS A 254 -26.05 -18.54 -7.66
N ARG A 255 -26.48 -19.81 -7.72
CA ARG A 255 -25.60 -20.96 -7.45
C ARG A 255 -24.26 -21.00 -8.20
N PRO A 256 -24.16 -20.62 -9.50
CA PRO A 256 -22.88 -20.67 -10.20
C PRO A 256 -21.95 -19.50 -9.84
N ASP A 257 -22.47 -18.46 -9.17
CA ASP A 257 -21.73 -17.25 -8.89
C ASP A 257 -20.95 -17.39 -7.57
N LYS A 258 -19.76 -16.79 -7.52
CA LYS A 258 -18.93 -16.76 -6.30
C LYS A 258 -19.23 -15.49 -5.51
N PHE A 259 -19.52 -15.65 -4.22
CA PHE A 259 -19.82 -14.55 -3.31
C PHE A 259 -18.70 -14.33 -2.30
N ILE A 260 -18.34 -13.07 -2.06
CA ILE A 260 -17.47 -12.66 -0.96
C ILE A 260 -18.34 -11.95 0.08
N LEU A 261 -18.43 -12.52 1.28
CA LEU A 261 -19.14 -11.94 2.42
C LEU A 261 -18.14 -11.35 3.40
N ILE A 262 -18.35 -10.10 3.78
CA ILE A 262 -17.46 -9.37 4.70
C ILE A 262 -18.26 -9.05 5.96
N CYS A 263 -17.85 -9.64 7.09
CA CYS A 263 -18.44 -9.38 8.39
C CYS A 263 -17.56 -8.42 9.20
N LYS A 264 -18.16 -7.69 10.14
CA LYS A 264 -17.47 -6.75 11.03
C LYS A 264 -16.48 -7.43 11.98
N SER A 265 -16.74 -8.67 12.39
CA SER A 265 -15.93 -9.38 13.38
C SER A 265 -15.73 -10.85 13.00
N THR A 266 -14.63 -11.43 13.48
CA THR A 266 -14.32 -12.85 13.32
C THR A 266 -15.41 -13.75 13.90
N ALA A 267 -15.95 -13.41 15.07
CA ALA A 267 -17.05 -14.14 15.69
C ALA A 267 -18.30 -14.15 14.82
N GLY A 268 -18.66 -13.01 14.22
CA GLY A 268 -19.81 -12.92 13.31
C GLY A 268 -19.61 -13.70 12.02
N ALA A 269 -18.38 -13.75 11.49
CA ALA A 269 -18.07 -14.57 10.31
C ALA A 269 -18.18 -16.08 10.60
N LEU A 270 -17.69 -16.53 11.76
CA LEU A 270 -17.76 -17.92 12.19
C LEU A 270 -19.21 -18.36 12.46
N ASP A 271 -19.98 -17.56 13.19
CA ASP A 271 -21.39 -17.85 13.46
C ASP A 271 -22.20 -17.90 12.16
N LEU A 272 -22.03 -16.91 11.27
CA LEU A 272 -22.71 -16.92 9.98
C LEU A 272 -22.39 -18.17 9.14
N ALA A 273 -21.11 -18.56 9.07
CA ALA A 273 -20.71 -19.76 8.34
C ALA A 273 -21.29 -21.04 8.96
N GLU A 274 -21.37 -21.11 10.29
CA GLU A 274 -22.00 -22.22 10.99
C GLU A 274 -23.51 -22.29 10.74
N GLN A 275 -24.21 -21.15 10.78
CA GLN A 275 -25.64 -21.06 10.46
C GLN A 275 -25.93 -21.51 9.02
N LEU A 276 -25.13 -21.06 8.05
CA LEU A 276 -25.24 -21.48 6.65
C LEU A 276 -25.07 -22.99 6.49
N ARG A 277 -24.13 -23.58 7.24
CA ARG A 277 -23.87 -25.02 7.24
C ARG A 277 -25.01 -25.81 7.89
N ILE A 278 -25.43 -25.44 9.10
CA ILE A 278 -26.43 -26.18 9.88
C ILE A 278 -27.83 -26.06 9.25
N ARG A 279 -28.26 -24.84 8.93
CA ARG A 279 -29.63 -24.60 8.47
C ARG A 279 -29.79 -24.97 6.99
N PHE A 280 -28.75 -24.83 6.18
CA PHE A 280 -28.88 -24.88 4.72
C PHE A 280 -27.91 -25.81 4.01
N GLY A 281 -26.99 -26.47 4.73
CA GLY A 281 -26.00 -27.39 4.14
C GLY A 281 -24.99 -26.69 3.23
N LEU A 282 -24.84 -25.36 3.35
CA LEU A 282 -23.91 -24.58 2.54
C LEU A 282 -22.57 -24.46 3.27
N HIS A 283 -21.51 -24.95 2.64
CA HIS A 283 -20.15 -24.82 3.15
C HIS A 283 -19.53 -23.51 2.66
N ALA A 284 -19.46 -22.52 3.55
CA ALA A 284 -18.71 -21.29 3.33
C ALA A 284 -17.30 -21.42 3.93
N ALA A 285 -16.26 -21.10 3.16
CA ALA A 285 -14.91 -20.95 3.70
C ALA A 285 -14.84 -19.66 4.52
N VAL A 286 -14.34 -19.76 5.75
CA VAL A 286 -14.10 -18.59 6.62
C VAL A 286 -12.68 -18.11 6.43
N PHE A 287 -12.48 -16.79 6.39
CA PHE A 287 -11.17 -16.15 6.27
C PHE A 287 -11.01 -15.04 7.31
N HIS A 288 -10.09 -15.21 8.25
CA HIS A 288 -9.80 -14.22 9.30
C HIS A 288 -8.33 -14.28 9.74
N GLU A 289 -7.89 -13.27 10.49
CA GLU A 289 -6.49 -13.09 10.88
C GLU A 289 -5.93 -14.21 11.79
N GLY A 290 -6.77 -14.85 12.60
CA GLY A 290 -6.35 -15.99 13.44
C GLY A 290 -6.04 -17.29 12.69
N LEU A 291 -6.30 -17.38 11.38
CA LEU A 291 -6.00 -18.59 10.60
C LEU A 291 -4.50 -18.69 10.30
N SER A 292 -3.97 -19.91 10.38
CA SER A 292 -2.64 -20.22 9.86
C SER A 292 -2.58 -20.01 8.35
N VAL A 293 -1.36 -19.81 7.82
CA VAL A 293 -1.16 -19.64 6.38
C VAL A 293 -1.71 -20.81 5.59
N LEU A 294 -1.48 -22.05 6.07
CA LEU A 294 -1.96 -23.26 5.39
C LEU A 294 -3.49 -23.31 5.34
N GLU A 295 -4.18 -22.83 6.39
CA GLU A 295 -5.64 -22.74 6.40
C GLU A 295 -6.16 -21.67 5.44
N ARG A 296 -5.49 -20.51 5.37
CA ARG A 296 -5.82 -19.43 4.43
C ARG A 296 -5.65 -19.86 2.99
N ASP A 297 -4.54 -20.53 2.66
CA ASP A 297 -4.29 -21.08 1.33
C ASP A 297 -5.33 -22.13 0.97
N ARG A 298 -5.71 -22.99 1.92
CA ARG A 298 -6.79 -23.97 1.72
C ARG A 298 -8.13 -23.28 1.44
N ALA A 299 -8.47 -22.22 2.18
CA ALA A 299 -9.69 -21.45 1.97
C ALA A 299 -9.69 -20.75 0.59
N ALA A 300 -8.58 -20.15 0.20
CA ALA A 300 -8.41 -19.52 -1.11
C ALA A 300 -8.49 -20.54 -2.25
N ALA A 301 -7.87 -21.71 -2.09
CA ALA A 301 -7.94 -22.80 -3.07
C ALA A 301 -9.37 -23.36 -3.20
N PHE A 302 -10.07 -23.54 -2.08
CA PHE A 302 -11.48 -23.93 -2.07
C PHE A 302 -12.33 -22.90 -2.83
N PHE A 303 -12.13 -21.61 -2.57
CA PHE A 303 -12.87 -20.54 -3.24
C PHE A 303 -12.54 -20.43 -4.74
N ALA A 304 -11.29 -20.66 -5.13
CA ALA A 304 -10.83 -20.58 -6.53
C ALA A 304 -11.18 -21.83 -7.35
N SER A 305 -11.62 -22.92 -6.72
CA SER A 305 -12.04 -24.14 -7.41
C SER A 305 -13.11 -23.83 -8.47
N PRO A 306 -13.06 -24.47 -9.66
CA PRO A 306 -14.10 -24.31 -10.68
C PRO A 306 -15.44 -24.96 -10.30
N GLU A 307 -15.44 -25.82 -9.28
CA GLU A 307 -16.64 -26.34 -8.61
C GLU A 307 -17.26 -25.29 -7.67
#